data_AF-A0A9N9RI26-F1
#
_entry.id   AF-A0A9N9RI26-F1
#
_cell.length_a   1.000
_cell.length_b   1.000
_cell.length_c   1.000
_cell.angle_alpha   90.00
_cell.angle_beta   90.00
_cell.angle_gamma   90.00
#
_symmetry.space_group_name_H-M   'P 1'
#
loop_
_entity.id
_entity.type
_entity.pdbx_description
1 polymer ?
#
loop_
_entity_poly.entity_id
_entity_poly.type
_entity_poly.pdbx_seq_one_letter_code
_entity_poly.pdbx_strand_id
1 'polypeptide(L)'
;MWSKKYLSADHLAGFDKYKYTCVDTSWFSSYIMHPFWNWIVKFVPPYVAPNLITFSGFMLTVFNYILIGYYDYYFHVANGTEGYVIPRWVLIVAGINVFVAYTLDGIDGKQARKTGTSTPLGELFDHGLDSYSSIFIMIYLFSLFGTNDLPAVRMHFITYCVYLNFYLTHFEKYNTNVLFLPYAYDYVMWSCSFTLLIAGIFGPKLFVTPIFGITPTVYVELIMYVSGSLTSHPVIAWNIYKYDMKYKLLSTFFGYPLKLMQQFICRSYRDKTGKMRPMIELFRPLYPVFGLFAVSTIWLFLSPNDIMAVDPRMFIMVTGTIFSNISCRLIVAQMSDTRTDGWNSQLWIYLFAVLICIFPFPLFGYQRLTLVVEKYILYTLVGILSIQHFHYGYSVVSEMCQHFGIKCFTIKPKQSARDKNGEAMQFV
;
A
#
# COMPACT_ATOMS: atom_id res chain seq x y z
N MET A 1 -3.30 -27.17 -12.04
CA MET A 1 -2.53 -27.71 -10.88
C MET A 1 -2.45 -26.72 -9.71
N TRP A 2 -3.38 -25.76 -9.57
CA TRP A 2 -3.34 -24.72 -8.52
C TRP A 2 -4.79 -24.48 -8.02
N SER A 3 -5.38 -25.48 -7.37
CA SER A 3 -6.84 -25.55 -7.07
C SER A 3 -7.23 -25.04 -5.68
N LYS A 4 -6.46 -24.13 -5.09
CA LYS A 4 -6.83 -23.54 -3.80
C LYS A 4 -7.78 -22.38 -4.05
N LYS A 5 -9.05 -22.54 -3.64
CA LYS A 5 -10.02 -21.45 -3.59
C LYS A 5 -9.74 -20.58 -2.38
N TYR A 6 -9.66 -19.27 -2.60
CA TYR A 6 -9.50 -18.28 -1.54
C TYR A 6 -10.79 -17.53 -1.24
N LEU A 7 -11.74 -17.49 -2.18
CA LEU A 7 -13.03 -16.85 -1.99
C LEU A 7 -14.09 -17.88 -1.57
N SER A 8 -14.84 -17.57 -0.51
CA SER A 8 -16.00 -18.35 -0.08
C SER A 8 -17.22 -17.95 -0.91
N ALA A 9 -18.30 -18.74 -0.82
CA ALA A 9 -19.59 -18.37 -1.41
C ALA A 9 -20.10 -17.01 -0.88
N ASP A 10 -19.87 -16.72 0.41
CA ASP A 10 -20.24 -15.44 1.02
C ASP A 10 -19.43 -14.27 0.43
N HIS A 11 -18.13 -14.48 0.15
CA HIS A 11 -17.32 -13.47 -0.53
C HIS A 11 -17.92 -13.11 -1.90
N LEU A 12 -18.23 -14.13 -2.70
CA LEU A 12 -18.79 -13.96 -4.04
C LEU A 12 -20.17 -13.27 -4.01
N ALA A 13 -21.06 -13.72 -3.12
CA ALA A 13 -22.38 -13.11 -2.93
C ALA A 13 -22.31 -11.67 -2.41
N GLY A 14 -21.28 -11.35 -1.62
CA GLY A 14 -21.00 -9.99 -1.17
C GLY A 14 -20.59 -9.08 -2.34
N PHE A 15 -19.71 -9.56 -3.22
CA PHE A 15 -19.28 -8.78 -4.38
C PHE A 15 -20.41 -8.44 -5.36
N ASP A 16 -21.43 -9.31 -5.50
CA ASP A 16 -22.60 -9.03 -6.34
C ASP A 16 -23.42 -7.82 -5.86
N LYS A 17 -23.37 -7.55 -4.55
CA LYS A 17 -24.08 -6.43 -3.91
C LYS A 17 -23.20 -5.18 -3.78
N TYR A 18 -21.92 -5.30 -4.09
CA TYR A 18 -20.95 -4.24 -3.84
C TYR A 18 -21.19 -3.03 -4.74
N LYS A 19 -21.21 -1.85 -4.13
CA LYS A 19 -21.25 -0.56 -4.84
C LYS A 19 -20.11 0.31 -4.36
N TYR A 20 -19.24 0.68 -5.29
CA TYR A 20 -18.12 1.56 -5.00
C TYR A 20 -18.64 2.93 -4.53
N THR A 21 -18.20 3.32 -3.33
CA THR A 21 -18.44 4.65 -2.78
C THR A 21 -17.11 5.21 -2.28
N CYS A 22 -16.69 6.33 -2.84
CA CYS A 22 -15.47 7.02 -2.48
C CYS A 22 -15.73 8.52 -2.31
N VAL A 23 -15.08 9.11 -1.33
CA VAL A 23 -15.10 10.55 -1.07
C VAL A 23 -13.66 11.05 -1.06
N ASP A 24 -13.39 12.00 -1.94
CA ASP A 24 -12.16 12.77 -1.94
C ASP A 24 -12.45 14.17 -1.42
N THR A 25 -11.64 14.62 -0.45
CA THR A 25 -11.74 15.95 0.16
C THR A 25 -10.49 16.79 -0.08
N SER A 26 -9.49 16.24 -0.77
CA SER A 26 -8.26 16.95 -1.08
C SER A 26 -8.52 18.07 -2.09
N TRP A 27 -8.12 19.28 -1.72
CA TRP A 27 -8.18 20.43 -2.62
C TRP A 27 -7.32 20.20 -3.87
N PHE A 28 -6.11 19.65 -3.67
CA PHE A 28 -5.19 19.38 -4.78
C PHE A 28 -5.74 18.30 -5.71
N SER A 29 -6.31 17.23 -5.15
CA SER A 29 -6.99 16.21 -5.96
C SER A 29 -8.12 16.84 -6.78
N SER A 30 -9.04 17.52 -6.11
CA SER A 30 -10.30 17.97 -6.70
C SER A 30 -10.08 19.01 -7.80
N TYR A 31 -9.16 19.95 -7.60
CA TYR A 31 -8.98 21.10 -8.49
C TYR A 31 -7.80 20.98 -9.44
N ILE A 32 -6.84 20.09 -9.20
CA ILE A 32 -5.64 19.94 -10.06
C ILE A 32 -5.61 18.53 -10.65
N MET A 33 -5.59 17.49 -9.81
CA MET A 33 -5.38 16.12 -10.30
C MET A 33 -6.57 15.57 -11.07
N HIS A 34 -7.79 15.74 -10.59
CA HIS A 34 -8.99 15.29 -11.28
C HIS A 34 -9.16 15.94 -12.66
N PRO A 35 -9.01 17.27 -12.84
CA PRO A 35 -8.97 17.88 -14.16
C PRO A 35 -7.85 17.34 -15.06
N PHE A 36 -6.63 17.20 -14.53
CA PHE A 36 -5.49 16.64 -15.25
C PHE A 36 -5.77 15.21 -15.73
N TRP A 37 -6.22 14.31 -14.85
CA TRP A 37 -6.56 12.93 -15.17
C TRP A 37 -7.76 12.81 -16.12
N ASN A 38 -8.77 13.68 -15.97
CA ASN A 38 -9.91 13.76 -16.91
C ASN A 38 -9.48 14.19 -18.31
N TRP A 39 -8.38 14.96 -18.41
CA TRP A 39 -7.76 15.29 -19.68
C TRP A 39 -6.95 14.11 -20.22
N ILE A 40 -6.08 13.48 -19.41
CA ILE A 40 -5.23 12.34 -19.82
C ILE A 40 -6.07 11.15 -20.31
N VAL A 41 -7.15 10.78 -19.60
CA VAL A 41 -7.96 9.60 -19.94
C VAL A 41 -8.61 9.69 -21.33
N LYS A 42 -8.73 10.90 -21.91
CA LYS A 42 -9.25 11.08 -23.27
C LYS A 42 -8.34 10.44 -24.32
N PHE A 43 -7.03 10.44 -24.08
CA PHE A 43 -6.03 9.85 -24.98
C PHE A 43 -5.93 8.33 -24.87
N VAL A 44 -6.51 7.72 -23.82
CA VAL A 44 -6.51 6.27 -23.65
C VAL A 44 -7.51 5.64 -24.64
N PRO A 45 -7.05 4.73 -25.53
CA PRO A 45 -7.95 4.08 -26.48
C PRO A 45 -9.05 3.26 -25.78
N PRO A 46 -10.27 3.17 -26.35
CA PRO A 46 -11.41 2.53 -25.69
C PRO A 46 -11.29 1.01 -25.52
N TYR A 47 -10.34 0.37 -26.22
CA TYR A 47 -10.08 -1.07 -26.10
C TYR A 47 -9.06 -1.42 -25.01
N VAL A 48 -8.41 -0.42 -24.40
CA VAL A 48 -7.45 -0.65 -23.30
C VAL A 48 -8.22 -0.90 -22.02
N ALA A 49 -8.04 -2.09 -21.45
CA ALA A 49 -8.64 -2.49 -20.18
C ALA A 49 -8.09 -1.66 -19.01
N PRO A 50 -8.94 -1.19 -18.07
CA PRO A 50 -8.50 -0.46 -16.88
C PRO A 50 -7.41 -1.19 -16.10
N ASN A 51 -7.60 -2.48 -15.81
CA ASN A 51 -6.63 -3.27 -15.04
C ASN A 51 -5.26 -3.39 -15.75
N LEU A 52 -5.21 -3.25 -17.08
CA LEU A 52 -3.94 -3.22 -17.81
C LEU A 52 -3.18 -1.91 -17.56
N ILE A 53 -3.90 -0.80 -17.40
CA ILE A 53 -3.34 0.52 -17.05
C ILE A 53 -2.72 0.43 -15.65
N THR A 54 -3.48 -0.04 -14.67
CA THR A 54 -3.03 -0.30 -13.30
C THR A 54 -1.78 -1.19 -13.30
N PHE A 55 -1.84 -2.34 -14.00
CA PHE A 55 -0.73 -3.29 -14.05
C PHE A 55 0.52 -2.68 -14.70
N SER A 56 0.35 -1.84 -15.72
CA SER A 56 1.46 -1.13 -16.37
C SER A 56 2.13 -0.15 -15.42
N GLY A 57 1.35 0.61 -14.63
CA GLY A 57 1.87 1.48 -13.58
C GLY A 57 2.66 0.70 -12.53
N PHE A 58 2.11 -0.42 -12.06
CA PHE A 58 2.79 -1.32 -11.13
C PHE A 58 4.12 -1.86 -11.70
N MET A 59 4.19 -2.23 -12.98
CA MET A 59 5.44 -2.68 -13.60
C MET A 59 6.52 -1.60 -13.63
N LEU A 60 6.16 -0.32 -13.70
CA LEU A 60 7.12 0.79 -13.60
C LEU A 60 7.73 0.89 -12.19
N THR A 61 6.94 0.64 -11.13
CA THR A 61 7.46 0.64 -9.75
C THR A 61 8.38 -0.56 -9.50
N VAL A 62 8.04 -1.74 -10.04
CA VAL A 62 8.90 -2.94 -10.04
C VAL A 62 10.22 -2.67 -10.77
N PHE A 63 10.15 -2.08 -11.97
CA PHE A 63 11.33 -1.75 -12.75
C PHE A 63 12.26 -0.80 -11.99
N ASN A 64 11.72 0.25 -11.36
CA ASN A 64 12.50 1.16 -10.52
C ASN A 64 13.16 0.44 -9.34
N TYR A 65 12.44 -0.45 -8.66
CA TYR A 65 12.99 -1.23 -7.54
C TYR A 65 14.20 -2.07 -7.96
N ILE A 66 14.11 -2.76 -9.12
CA ILE A 66 15.21 -3.56 -9.66
C ILE A 66 16.37 -2.65 -10.09
N LEU A 67 16.07 -1.58 -10.84
CA LEU A 67 17.07 -0.68 -11.39
C LEU A 67 17.87 0.01 -10.29
N ILE A 68 17.21 0.58 -9.28
CA ILE A 68 17.89 1.24 -8.16
C ILE A 68 18.57 0.20 -7.26
N GLY A 69 17.95 -0.96 -7.05
CA GLY A 69 18.57 -2.05 -6.30
C GLY A 69 19.88 -2.57 -6.93
N TYR A 70 20.02 -2.50 -8.26
CA TYR A 70 21.26 -2.85 -8.96
C TYR A 70 22.40 -1.87 -8.65
N TYR A 71 22.12 -0.57 -8.58
CA TYR A 71 23.14 0.45 -8.32
C TYR A 71 23.39 0.71 -6.83
N ASP A 72 22.37 0.53 -5.98
CA ASP A 72 22.41 0.92 -4.57
C ASP A 72 21.65 -0.07 -3.67
N TYR A 73 22.12 -1.31 -3.64
CA TYR A 73 21.46 -2.36 -2.87
C TYR A 73 21.37 -2.04 -1.36
N TYR A 74 22.45 -1.49 -0.79
CA TYR A 74 22.62 -1.26 0.65
C TYR A 74 22.39 0.19 1.13
N PHE A 75 21.86 1.06 0.27
CA PHE A 75 21.58 2.46 0.60
C PHE A 75 22.84 3.27 0.98
N HIS A 76 23.92 3.10 0.22
CA HIS A 76 25.22 3.75 0.48
C HIS A 76 25.54 4.88 -0.48
N VAL A 77 24.80 5.03 -1.58
CA VAL A 77 25.06 6.08 -2.58
C VAL A 77 25.03 7.49 -1.98
N ALA A 78 24.03 7.80 -1.13
CA ALA A 78 23.95 9.11 -0.50
C ALA A 78 25.05 9.35 0.55
N ASN A 79 25.59 8.30 1.17
CA ASN A 79 26.68 8.40 2.15
C ASN A 79 27.99 8.94 1.54
N GLY A 80 28.13 8.88 0.22
CA GLY A 80 29.36 9.25 -0.47
C GLY A 80 30.46 8.19 -0.38
N THR A 81 30.11 6.95 -0.06
CA THR A 81 31.05 5.81 0.00
C THR A 81 31.68 5.56 -1.37
N GLU A 82 33.00 5.40 -1.41
CA GLU A 82 33.72 5.08 -2.65
C GLU A 82 33.19 3.77 -3.26
N GLY A 83 33.00 3.77 -4.58
CA GLY A 83 32.45 2.63 -5.33
C GLY A 83 30.92 2.57 -5.41
N TYR A 84 30.19 3.34 -4.60
CA TYR A 84 28.72 3.41 -4.67
C TYR A 84 28.27 4.66 -5.43
N VAL A 85 28.03 4.52 -6.74
CA VAL A 85 27.60 5.62 -7.59
C VAL A 85 26.37 5.23 -8.40
N ILE A 86 25.30 6.01 -8.26
CA ILE A 86 24.13 5.91 -9.13
C ILE A 86 24.26 6.90 -10.29
N PRO A 87 24.15 6.46 -11.56
CA PRO A 87 24.08 7.38 -12.69
C PRO A 87 22.86 8.29 -12.56
N ARG A 88 23.03 9.59 -12.80
CA ARG A 88 21.97 10.61 -12.66
C ARG A 88 20.69 10.27 -13.43
N TRP A 89 20.83 9.71 -14.63
CA TRP A 89 19.69 9.33 -15.46
C TRP A 89 18.81 8.26 -14.79
N VAL A 90 19.36 7.40 -13.93
CA VAL A 90 18.59 6.37 -13.22
C VAL A 90 17.57 7.01 -12.29
N LEU A 91 17.98 8.02 -11.53
CA LEU A 91 17.09 8.78 -10.64
C LEU A 91 16.07 9.60 -11.42
N ILE A 92 16.47 10.17 -12.57
CA ILE A 92 15.55 10.90 -13.45
C ILE A 92 14.46 9.95 -13.99
N VAL A 93 14.86 8.81 -14.54
CA VAL A 93 13.93 7.78 -15.03
C VAL A 93 13.05 7.28 -13.90
N ALA A 94 13.60 7.07 -12.70
CA ALA A 94 12.81 6.65 -11.55
C ALA A 94 11.73 7.67 -11.17
N GLY A 95 12.09 8.96 -11.14
CA GLY A 95 11.13 10.04 -10.89
C GLY A 95 10.03 10.15 -11.95
N ILE A 96 10.38 10.03 -13.23
CA ILE A 96 9.42 9.98 -14.35
C ILE A 96 8.49 8.77 -14.18
N ASN A 97 9.06 7.58 -13.93
CA ASN A 97 8.30 6.35 -13.77
C ASN A 97 7.32 6.41 -12.60
N VAL A 98 7.70 7.03 -11.46
CA VAL A 98 6.78 7.25 -10.34
C VAL A 98 5.63 8.18 -10.75
N PHE A 99 5.93 9.27 -11.44
CA PHE A 99 4.89 10.20 -11.92
C PHE A 99 3.93 9.52 -12.89
N VAL A 100 4.46 8.73 -13.83
CA VAL A 100 3.65 7.98 -14.80
C VAL A 100 2.85 6.92 -14.08
N ALA A 101 3.44 6.10 -13.19
CA ALA A 101 2.72 5.08 -12.44
C ALA A 101 1.54 5.67 -11.65
N TYR A 102 1.77 6.77 -10.93
CA TYR A 102 0.73 7.52 -10.23
C TYR A 102 -0.33 8.12 -11.17
N THR A 103 0.06 8.55 -12.37
CA THR A 103 -0.90 9.04 -13.37
C THR A 103 -1.75 7.90 -13.93
N LEU A 104 -1.16 6.73 -14.15
CA LEU A 104 -1.86 5.53 -14.64
C LEU A 104 -2.87 5.02 -13.60
N ASP A 105 -2.49 5.00 -12.33
CA ASP A 105 -3.36 4.79 -11.16
C ASP A 105 -4.58 5.74 -11.22
N GLY A 106 -4.35 7.06 -11.21
CA GLY A 106 -5.45 8.03 -11.20
C GLY A 106 -6.41 8.04 -12.41
N ILE A 107 -6.04 7.41 -13.54
CA ILE A 107 -6.90 7.34 -14.74
C ILE A 107 -7.60 5.98 -14.93
N ASP A 108 -7.23 4.92 -14.21
CA ASP A 108 -7.76 3.58 -14.48
C ASP A 108 -9.27 3.49 -14.22
N GLY A 109 -9.77 4.04 -13.12
CA GLY A 109 -11.17 4.08 -12.75
C GLY A 109 -11.94 5.05 -13.64
N LYS A 110 -11.26 6.10 -14.14
CA LYS A 110 -11.84 7.01 -15.14
C LYS A 110 -12.02 6.30 -16.47
N GLN A 111 -11.04 5.50 -16.88
CA GLN A 111 -11.15 4.64 -18.06
C GLN A 111 -12.28 3.63 -17.86
N ALA A 112 -12.37 2.98 -16.69
CA ALA A 112 -13.43 2.01 -16.38
C ALA A 112 -14.84 2.63 -16.50
N ARG A 113 -15.02 3.87 -16.03
CA ARG A 113 -16.28 4.62 -16.18
C ARG A 113 -16.55 4.97 -17.65
N LYS A 114 -15.53 5.44 -18.39
CA LYS A 114 -15.61 5.76 -19.82
C LYS A 114 -16.01 4.55 -20.67
N THR A 115 -15.50 3.36 -20.35
CA THR A 115 -15.77 2.12 -21.11
C THR A 115 -16.97 1.33 -20.57
N GLY A 116 -17.53 1.72 -19.42
CA GLY A 116 -18.63 0.99 -18.77
C GLY A 116 -18.19 -0.36 -18.20
N THR A 117 -16.92 -0.49 -17.78
CA THR A 117 -16.33 -1.73 -17.25
C THR A 117 -15.89 -1.61 -15.78
N SER A 118 -16.53 -0.74 -15.00
CA SER A 118 -16.33 -0.63 -13.56
C SER A 118 -16.81 -1.91 -12.85
N THR A 119 -15.95 -2.55 -12.07
CA THR A 119 -16.24 -3.80 -11.37
C THR A 119 -15.57 -3.83 -10.00
N PRO A 120 -16.04 -4.65 -9.04
CA PRO A 120 -15.33 -4.88 -7.78
C PRO A 120 -13.91 -5.42 -8.00
N LEU A 121 -13.72 -6.21 -9.06
CA LEU A 121 -12.38 -6.71 -9.42
C LEU A 121 -11.40 -5.57 -9.70
N GLY A 122 -11.81 -4.56 -10.47
CA GLY A 122 -10.93 -3.45 -10.84
C GLY A 122 -10.38 -2.72 -9.62
N GLU A 123 -11.24 -2.42 -8.65
CA GLU A 123 -10.82 -1.76 -7.41
C GLU A 123 -9.93 -2.65 -6.52
N LEU A 124 -10.25 -3.94 -6.40
CA LEU A 124 -9.38 -4.86 -5.66
C LEU A 124 -7.99 -4.96 -6.32
N PHE A 125 -7.95 -4.98 -7.65
CA PHE A 125 -6.73 -5.07 -8.42
C PHE A 125 -5.86 -3.82 -8.25
N ASP A 126 -6.49 -2.65 -8.29
CA ASP A 126 -5.89 -1.34 -8.08
C ASP A 126 -5.24 -1.19 -6.70
N HIS A 127 -6.07 -1.12 -5.66
CA HIS A 127 -5.58 -0.97 -4.29
C HIS A 127 -4.68 -2.15 -3.84
N GLY A 128 -4.91 -3.34 -4.39
CA GLY A 128 -4.05 -4.50 -4.15
C GLY A 128 -2.62 -4.26 -4.63
N LEU A 129 -2.45 -3.77 -5.86
CA LEU A 129 -1.13 -3.43 -6.41
C LEU A 129 -0.53 -2.19 -5.76
N ASP A 130 -1.32 -1.20 -5.35
CA ASP A 130 -0.85 -0.04 -4.60
C ASP A 130 -0.20 -0.43 -3.28
N SER A 131 -0.81 -1.37 -2.56
CA SER A 131 -0.24 -1.86 -1.31
C SER A 131 1.17 -2.45 -1.50
N TYR A 132 1.45 -3.08 -2.65
CA TYR A 132 2.77 -3.62 -2.98
C TYR A 132 3.71 -2.54 -3.53
N SER A 133 3.22 -1.62 -4.38
CA SER A 133 3.96 -0.46 -4.88
C SER A 133 4.48 0.44 -3.76
N SER A 134 3.73 0.57 -2.66
CA SER A 134 4.12 1.35 -1.49
C SER A 134 5.47 0.90 -0.90
N ILE A 135 5.77 -0.40 -0.98
CA ILE A 135 7.04 -1.01 -0.55
C ILE A 135 8.17 -0.55 -1.46
N PHE A 136 7.98 -0.70 -2.77
CA PHE A 136 8.99 -0.36 -3.77
C PHE A 136 9.34 1.12 -3.75
N ILE A 137 8.32 1.99 -3.75
CA ILE A 137 8.49 3.45 -3.70
C ILE A 137 9.33 3.84 -2.50
N MET A 138 9.05 3.27 -1.33
CA MET A 138 9.79 3.58 -0.11
C MET A 138 11.25 3.11 -0.18
N ILE A 139 11.48 1.88 -0.65
CA ILE A 139 12.83 1.30 -0.71
C ILE A 139 13.77 2.16 -1.55
N TYR A 140 13.37 2.58 -2.75
CA TYR A 140 14.27 3.38 -3.57
C TYR A 140 14.34 4.86 -3.18
N LEU A 141 13.40 5.39 -2.39
CA LEU A 141 13.57 6.69 -1.76
C LEU A 141 14.65 6.65 -0.66
N PHE A 142 14.81 5.54 0.06
CA PHE A 142 15.86 5.39 1.07
C PHE A 142 17.28 5.51 0.50
N SER A 143 17.48 5.14 -0.77
CA SER A 143 18.74 5.39 -1.50
C SER A 143 19.14 6.87 -1.59
N LEU A 144 18.18 7.79 -1.47
CA LEU A 144 18.44 9.23 -1.51
C LEU A 144 18.98 9.78 -0.19
N PHE A 145 18.67 9.12 0.92
CA PHE A 145 19.03 9.58 2.28
C PHE A 145 20.26 8.87 2.82
N GLY A 146 20.45 7.62 2.42
CA GLY A 146 21.59 6.80 2.85
C GLY A 146 21.52 6.38 4.31
N THR A 147 22.41 5.47 4.71
CA THR A 147 22.40 4.89 6.06
C THR A 147 23.09 5.73 7.15
N ASN A 148 23.90 6.72 6.79
CA ASN A 148 24.61 7.55 7.78
C ASN A 148 23.64 8.45 8.56
N ASP A 149 22.83 9.22 7.83
CA ASP A 149 21.86 10.14 8.43
C ASP A 149 20.53 9.44 8.75
N LEU A 150 20.18 8.40 8.00
CA LEU A 150 18.99 7.58 8.17
C LEU A 150 19.34 6.10 8.33
N PRO A 151 19.84 5.67 9.51
CA PRO A 151 20.10 4.26 9.80
C PRO A 151 18.93 3.32 9.45
N ALA A 152 19.26 2.09 9.06
CA ALA A 152 18.29 1.07 8.65
C ALA A 152 17.10 0.93 9.61
N VAL A 153 17.34 0.92 10.92
CA VAL A 153 16.26 0.84 11.92
C VAL A 153 15.25 1.98 11.79
N ARG A 154 15.70 3.21 11.51
CA ARG A 154 14.81 4.37 11.28
C ARG A 154 14.08 4.25 9.96
N MET A 155 14.74 3.78 8.90
CA MET A 155 14.07 3.44 7.64
C MET A 155 12.91 2.45 7.88
N HIS A 156 13.14 1.42 8.71
CA HIS A 156 12.10 0.44 9.06
C HIS A 156 10.89 1.08 9.76
N PHE A 157 11.11 1.96 10.74
CA PHE A 157 10.00 2.63 11.42
C PHE A 157 9.25 3.63 10.50
N ILE A 158 9.93 4.27 9.55
CA ILE A 158 9.26 5.05 8.49
C ILE A 158 8.34 4.15 7.67
N THR A 159 8.76 2.93 7.32
CA THR A 159 7.89 2.00 6.57
C THR A 159 6.60 1.67 7.34
N TYR A 160 6.66 1.52 8.66
CA TYR A 160 5.44 1.31 9.47
C TYR A 160 4.47 2.48 9.38
N CYS A 161 4.96 3.72 9.37
CA CYS A 161 4.12 4.91 9.22
C CYS A 161 3.42 4.92 7.86
N VAL A 162 4.12 4.53 6.79
CA VAL A 162 3.55 4.45 5.44
C VAL A 162 2.52 3.33 5.37
N TYR A 163 2.85 2.15 5.91
CA TYR A 163 1.93 1.02 6.01
C TYR A 163 0.66 1.38 6.79
N LEU A 164 0.78 2.07 7.93
CA LEU A 164 -0.38 2.52 8.71
C LEU A 164 -1.24 3.52 7.94
N ASN A 165 -0.61 4.51 7.28
CA ASN A 165 -1.34 5.50 6.49
C ASN A 165 -2.17 4.86 5.38
N PHE A 166 -1.59 3.89 4.67
CA PHE A 166 -2.31 3.12 3.65
C PHE A 166 -3.40 2.25 4.29
N TYR A 167 -3.07 1.50 5.35
CA TYR A 167 -3.98 0.51 5.93
C TYR A 167 -5.20 1.13 6.62
N LEU A 168 -5.04 2.28 7.26
CA LEU A 168 -6.09 2.89 8.05
C LEU A 168 -7.27 3.40 7.21
N THR A 169 -7.06 3.72 5.92
CA THR A 169 -8.17 4.07 5.00
C THR A 169 -9.04 2.85 4.67
N HIS A 170 -8.44 1.67 4.54
CA HIS A 170 -9.18 0.42 4.36
C HIS A 170 -9.80 -0.05 5.69
N PHE A 171 -9.14 0.19 6.82
CA PHE A 171 -9.77 0.00 8.12
C PHE A 171 -11.04 0.87 8.28
N GLU A 172 -10.96 2.13 7.88
CA GLU A 172 -12.10 3.05 7.86
C GLU A 172 -13.21 2.53 6.94
N LYS A 173 -12.87 2.14 5.71
CA LYS A 173 -13.83 1.62 4.75
C LYS A 173 -14.47 0.31 5.21
N TYR A 174 -13.75 -0.60 5.85
CA TYR A 174 -14.31 -1.82 6.39
C TYR A 174 -15.44 -1.54 7.41
N ASN A 175 -15.26 -0.49 8.21
CA ASN A 175 -16.20 -0.11 9.25
C ASN A 175 -17.32 0.81 8.73
N THR A 176 -17.06 1.62 7.72
CA THR A 176 -17.98 2.65 7.20
C THR A 176 -18.56 2.34 5.80
N ASN A 177 -18.09 1.32 5.10
CA ASN A 177 -18.41 1.04 3.69
C ASN A 177 -18.08 2.18 2.69
N VAL A 178 -17.41 3.24 3.12
CA VAL A 178 -17.02 4.38 2.28
C VAL A 178 -15.50 4.50 2.28
N LEU A 179 -14.91 4.61 1.10
CA LEU A 179 -13.47 4.91 0.97
C LEU A 179 -13.25 6.41 1.09
N PHE A 180 -12.55 6.86 2.11
CA PHE A 180 -12.05 8.23 2.18
C PHE A 180 -10.59 8.23 1.75
N LEU A 181 -10.28 9.00 0.71
CA LEU A 181 -8.89 9.14 0.25
C LEU A 181 -8.11 10.03 1.23
N PRO A 182 -6.85 9.68 1.56
CA PRO A 182 -6.02 10.54 2.39
C PRO A 182 -5.84 11.90 1.74
N TYR A 183 -6.11 12.96 2.49
CA TYR A 183 -5.99 14.34 2.00
C TYR A 183 -4.62 14.65 1.35
N ALA A 184 -3.56 14.09 1.93
CA ALA A 184 -2.18 14.32 1.50
C ALA A 184 -1.67 13.34 0.43
N TYR A 185 -2.46 12.35 -0.01
CA TYR A 185 -1.99 11.27 -0.89
C TYR A 185 -1.31 11.79 -2.16
N ASP A 186 -2.01 12.62 -2.93
CA ASP A 186 -1.52 13.16 -4.19
C ASP A 186 -0.26 14.02 -4.03
N TYR A 187 -0.20 14.81 -2.94
CA TYR A 187 0.98 15.60 -2.60
C TYR A 187 2.19 14.70 -2.33
N VAL A 188 1.99 13.59 -1.63
CA VAL A 188 3.06 12.61 -1.34
C VAL A 188 3.54 11.97 -2.65
N MET A 189 2.64 11.58 -3.55
CA MET A 189 3.03 10.95 -4.82
C MET A 189 3.82 11.90 -5.73
N TRP A 190 3.39 13.16 -5.84
CA TRP A 190 4.15 14.21 -6.54
C TRP A 190 5.50 14.47 -5.86
N SER A 191 5.52 14.57 -4.53
CA SER A 191 6.73 14.78 -3.76
C SER A 191 7.74 13.65 -3.98
N CYS A 192 7.32 12.40 -3.97
CA CYS A 192 8.19 11.24 -4.24
C CYS A 192 8.82 11.34 -5.64
N SER A 193 8.01 11.64 -6.66
CA SER A 193 8.50 11.80 -8.04
C SER A 193 9.49 12.96 -8.17
N PHE A 194 9.12 14.15 -7.68
CA PHE A 194 9.98 15.33 -7.79
C PHE A 194 11.25 15.21 -6.97
N THR A 195 11.21 14.56 -5.80
CA THR A 195 12.40 14.30 -4.99
C THR A 195 13.42 13.46 -5.78
N LEU A 196 12.96 12.42 -6.49
CA LEU A 196 13.81 11.60 -7.37
C LEU A 196 14.36 12.41 -8.56
N LEU A 197 13.53 13.24 -9.18
CA LEU A 197 13.97 14.12 -10.30
C LEU A 197 15.02 15.13 -9.84
N ILE A 198 14.80 15.78 -8.70
CA ILE A 198 15.74 16.72 -8.08
C ILE A 198 17.04 16.00 -7.74
N ALA A 199 16.96 14.81 -7.14
CA ALA A 199 18.14 13.98 -6.86
C ALA A 199 18.89 13.59 -8.14
N GLY A 200 18.18 13.34 -9.25
CA GLY A 200 18.80 13.07 -10.54
C GLY A 200 19.51 14.27 -11.15
N ILE A 201 18.96 15.48 -11.03
CA ILE A 201 19.56 16.70 -11.58
C ILE A 201 20.76 17.15 -10.75
N PHE A 202 20.59 17.24 -9.42
CA PHE A 202 21.58 17.84 -8.51
C PHE A 202 22.47 16.80 -7.81
N GLY A 203 22.07 15.53 -7.82
CA GLY A 203 22.74 14.44 -7.12
C GLY A 203 22.11 14.15 -5.74
N PRO A 204 22.14 12.89 -5.28
CA PRO A 204 21.55 12.48 -3.99
C PRO A 204 22.26 13.11 -2.77
N LYS A 205 23.51 13.55 -2.93
CA LYS A 205 24.26 14.27 -1.89
C LYS A 205 23.53 15.53 -1.38
N LEU A 206 22.62 16.10 -2.17
CA LEU A 206 21.78 17.21 -1.75
C LEU A 206 21.04 16.92 -0.43
N PHE A 207 20.55 15.69 -0.23
CA PHE A 207 19.72 15.35 0.92
C PHE A 207 20.50 15.12 2.22
N VAL A 208 21.80 14.86 2.10
CA VAL A 208 22.72 14.64 3.25
C VAL A 208 23.67 15.81 3.47
N THR A 209 23.57 16.88 2.67
CA THR A 209 24.38 18.09 2.87
C THR A 209 23.71 18.98 3.93
N PRO A 210 24.36 19.28 5.07
CA PRO A 210 23.73 20.07 6.13
C PRO A 210 23.37 21.49 5.67
N ILE A 211 22.14 21.91 5.98
CA ILE A 211 21.66 23.28 5.83
C ILE A 211 21.43 23.83 7.24
N PHE A 212 22.16 24.88 7.62
CA PHE A 212 22.14 25.41 9.00
C PHE A 212 22.43 24.35 10.09
N GLY A 213 23.28 23.36 9.78
CA GLY A 213 23.69 22.30 10.71
C GLY A 213 22.75 21.09 10.78
N ILE A 214 21.66 21.04 10.00
CA ILE A 214 20.73 19.90 9.94
C ILE A 214 20.61 19.43 8.49
N THR A 215 20.67 18.12 8.25
CA THR A 215 20.54 17.57 6.90
C THR A 215 19.08 17.49 6.46
N PRO A 216 18.75 17.72 5.18
CA PRO A 216 17.40 17.55 4.64
C PRO A 216 16.76 16.20 4.99
N THR A 217 17.55 15.12 5.09
CA THR A 217 17.12 13.80 5.57
C THR A 217 16.34 13.87 6.89
N VAL A 218 16.83 14.61 7.89
CA VAL A 218 16.17 14.71 9.21
C VAL A 218 14.82 15.41 9.09
N TYR A 219 14.72 16.45 8.27
CA TYR A 219 13.44 17.13 8.03
C TYR A 219 12.44 16.21 7.33
N VAL A 220 12.87 15.47 6.30
CA VAL A 220 12.01 14.55 5.57
C VAL A 220 11.51 13.43 6.48
N GLU A 221 12.37 12.85 7.32
CA GLU A 221 11.97 11.85 8.28
C GLU A 221 10.94 12.37 9.29
N LEU A 222 11.15 13.56 9.86
CA LEU A 222 10.20 14.15 10.78
C LEU A 222 8.83 14.36 10.10
N ILE A 223 8.83 14.85 8.86
CA ILE A 223 7.62 15.00 8.05
C ILE A 223 6.93 13.64 7.82
N MET A 224 7.69 12.58 7.53
CA MET A 224 7.14 11.24 7.32
C MET A 224 6.47 10.67 8.59
N TYR A 225 7.04 10.89 9.77
CA TYR A 225 6.42 10.46 11.04
C TYR A 225 5.18 11.28 11.40
N VAL A 226 5.24 12.59 11.19
CA VAL A 226 4.24 13.52 11.70
C VAL A 226 3.06 13.68 10.74
N SER A 227 3.28 13.59 9.43
CA SER A 227 2.25 13.87 8.40
C SER A 227 0.98 13.04 8.62
N GLY A 228 1.08 11.70 8.66
CA GLY A 228 -0.07 10.84 8.89
C GLY A 228 -0.80 11.09 10.21
N SER A 229 -0.01 11.22 11.28
CA SER A 229 -0.53 11.45 12.64
C SER A 229 -1.30 12.76 12.78
N LEU A 230 -0.95 13.79 12.02
CA LEU A 230 -1.65 15.07 12.01
C LEU A 230 -2.78 15.12 10.99
N THR A 231 -2.59 14.57 9.78
CA THR A 231 -3.53 14.81 8.67
C THR A 231 -4.57 13.72 8.47
N SER A 232 -4.17 12.43 8.51
CA SER A 232 -5.04 11.32 8.11
C SER A 232 -5.68 10.63 9.32
N HIS A 233 -4.89 10.28 10.34
CA HIS A 233 -5.37 9.48 11.48
C HIS A 233 -6.54 10.13 12.25
N PRO A 234 -6.53 11.44 12.57
CA PRO A 234 -7.66 12.07 13.26
C PRO A 234 -8.93 12.11 12.40
N VAL A 235 -8.78 12.33 11.09
CA VAL A 235 -9.90 12.38 10.14
C VAL A 235 -10.55 10.99 10.01
N ILE A 236 -9.74 9.94 9.91
CA ILE A 236 -10.21 8.55 9.87
C ILE A 236 -11.00 8.22 11.14
N ALA A 237 -10.47 8.55 12.33
CA ALA A 237 -11.17 8.34 13.58
C ALA A 237 -12.50 9.10 13.65
N TRP A 238 -12.50 10.36 13.19
CA TRP A 238 -13.70 11.20 13.13
C TRP A 238 -14.74 10.68 12.13
N ASN A 239 -14.34 10.17 10.98
CA ASN A 239 -15.25 9.65 9.98
C ASN A 239 -15.85 8.31 10.39
N ILE A 240 -15.10 7.42 11.05
CA ILE A 240 -15.66 6.22 11.69
C ILE A 240 -16.75 6.62 12.68
N TYR A 241 -16.50 7.67 13.48
CA TYR A 241 -17.50 8.24 14.38
C TYR A 241 -18.70 8.90 13.67
N LYS A 242 -18.47 9.65 12.58
CA LYS A 242 -19.53 10.42 11.91
C LYS A 242 -20.39 9.55 10.99
N TYR A 243 -19.80 8.54 10.36
CA TYR A 243 -20.55 7.56 9.58
C TYR A 243 -21.52 6.79 10.47
N ASP A 244 -21.12 6.55 11.71
CA ASP A 244 -22.00 6.14 12.79
C ASP A 244 -23.19 7.12 12.91
N MET A 245 -22.89 8.40 13.11
CA MET A 245 -23.88 9.49 13.32
C MET A 245 -24.68 9.93 12.08
N LYS A 246 -24.78 9.13 10.99
CA LYS A 246 -25.46 9.52 9.74
C LYS A 246 -27.01 9.50 9.85
N TYR A 247 -27.54 10.09 10.93
CA TYR A 247 -28.74 10.93 10.96
C TYR A 247 -28.48 12.21 11.77
N LYS A 248 -27.53 13.07 11.34
CA LYS A 248 -27.63 14.56 11.31
C LYS A 248 -26.25 15.22 11.12
N LEU A 249 -26.11 15.81 9.92
CA LEU A 249 -25.37 17.02 9.52
C LEU A 249 -23.86 17.23 9.86
N LEU A 250 -23.19 17.84 8.87
CA LEU A 250 -21.89 18.55 8.83
C LEU A 250 -21.46 19.26 10.13
N SER A 251 -20.20 19.54 10.50
CA SER A 251 -18.84 19.44 9.93
C SER A 251 -17.80 19.89 10.99
N THR A 252 -16.52 19.51 10.79
CA THR A 252 -15.25 20.16 11.26
C THR A 252 -14.88 20.19 12.76
N PHE A 253 -13.73 19.58 13.15
CA PHE A 253 -12.49 20.24 13.63
C PHE A 253 -11.46 19.26 14.25
N PHE A 254 -10.19 19.63 14.13
CA PHE A 254 -8.95 18.96 14.54
C PHE A 254 -8.78 18.75 16.06
N GLY A 255 -8.01 17.72 16.43
CA GLY A 255 -7.15 17.74 17.63
C GLY A 255 -7.24 16.52 18.55
N TYR A 256 -6.14 15.74 18.59
CA TYR A 256 -5.74 14.63 19.50
C TYR A 256 -6.11 13.17 19.09
N PRO A 257 -5.15 12.20 19.00
CA PRO A 257 -5.40 10.99 18.19
C PRO A 257 -5.96 9.77 18.96
N LEU A 258 -5.41 9.38 20.11
CA LEU A 258 -5.72 8.05 20.68
C LEU A 258 -6.89 8.05 21.69
N LYS A 259 -6.93 9.04 22.61
CA LYS A 259 -8.04 9.18 23.57
C LYS A 259 -9.35 9.53 22.89
N LEU A 260 -9.32 10.29 21.80
CA LEU A 260 -10.52 10.64 21.04
C LEU A 260 -11.04 9.47 20.23
N MET A 261 -10.17 8.67 19.58
CA MET A 261 -10.61 7.44 18.92
C MET A 261 -11.37 6.54 19.90
N GLN A 262 -10.83 6.34 21.10
CA GLN A 262 -11.49 5.53 22.13
C GLN A 262 -12.80 6.18 22.64
N GLN A 263 -12.81 7.49 22.91
CA GLN A 263 -14.00 8.20 23.40
C GLN A 263 -15.13 8.28 22.36
N PHE A 264 -14.79 8.46 21.08
CA PHE A 264 -15.77 8.54 20.01
C PHE A 264 -16.40 7.18 19.74
N ILE A 265 -15.62 6.10 19.75
CA ILE A 265 -16.14 4.74 19.62
C ILE A 265 -17.03 4.39 20.83
N CYS A 266 -16.60 4.69 22.06
CA CYS A 266 -17.43 4.46 23.25
C CYS A 266 -18.76 5.23 23.23
N ARG A 267 -18.80 6.43 22.64
CA ARG A 267 -20.03 7.22 22.48
C ARG A 267 -20.91 6.73 21.32
N SER A 268 -20.32 6.37 20.19
CA SER A 268 -20.98 5.69 19.06
C SER A 268 -21.81 4.47 19.53
N TYR A 269 -21.23 3.64 20.39
CA TYR A 269 -21.90 2.46 20.95
C TYR A 269 -22.97 2.80 21.98
N ARG A 270 -22.78 3.88 22.75
CA ARG A 270 -23.80 4.41 23.66
C ARG A 270 -25.02 4.92 22.88
N ASP A 271 -24.79 5.52 21.72
CA ASP A 271 -25.80 6.21 20.91
C ASP A 271 -26.43 5.28 19.83
N LYS A 272 -26.00 4.00 19.77
CA LYS A 272 -26.53 2.88 18.95
C LYS A 272 -26.52 3.10 17.43
N THR A 273 -25.42 3.63 16.92
CA THR A 273 -25.27 3.95 15.50
C THR A 273 -24.29 3.00 14.75
N GLY A 274 -24.33 2.94 13.40
CA GLY A 274 -23.42 2.12 12.56
C GLY A 274 -23.61 0.60 12.57
N LYS A 275 -22.54 -0.19 12.25
CA LYS A 275 -22.61 -1.67 12.19
C LYS A 275 -22.75 -2.33 13.57
N MET A 276 -22.62 -1.58 14.68
CA MET A 276 -22.79 -2.04 16.07
C MET A 276 -22.04 -3.35 16.42
N ARG A 277 -20.89 -3.58 15.76
CA ARG A 277 -20.05 -4.75 16.03
C ARG A 277 -19.53 -4.66 17.46
N PRO A 278 -19.21 -5.73 18.20
CA PRO A 278 -18.47 -5.59 19.46
C PRO A 278 -17.10 -4.88 19.26
N MET A 279 -16.56 -4.21 20.27
CA MET A 279 -15.26 -3.49 20.19
C MET A 279 -14.12 -4.37 19.65
N ILE A 280 -14.11 -5.63 20.03
CA ILE A 280 -13.15 -6.63 19.56
C ILE A 280 -13.27 -6.87 18.04
N GLU A 281 -14.48 -6.83 17.50
CA GLU A 281 -14.73 -7.02 16.06
C GLU A 281 -14.50 -5.74 15.26
N LEU A 282 -14.69 -4.56 15.87
CA LEU A 282 -14.34 -3.27 15.28
C LEU A 282 -12.84 -3.19 15.01
N PHE A 283 -12.02 -3.51 16.02
CA PHE A 283 -10.56 -3.44 15.92
C PHE A 283 -9.90 -4.67 15.31
N ARG A 284 -10.67 -5.72 15.01
CA ARG A 284 -10.17 -6.96 14.42
C ARG A 284 -9.27 -6.76 13.19
N PRO A 285 -9.56 -5.86 12.23
CA PRO A 285 -8.65 -5.64 11.10
C PRO A 285 -7.26 -5.14 11.51
N LEU A 286 -7.10 -4.52 12.68
CA LEU A 286 -5.80 -4.02 13.14
C LEU A 286 -4.90 -5.12 13.71
N TYR A 287 -5.44 -6.28 14.07
CA TYR A 287 -4.68 -7.38 14.67
C TYR A 287 -3.56 -7.91 13.78
N PRO A 288 -3.79 -8.23 12.48
CA PRO A 288 -2.72 -8.76 11.66
C PRO A 288 -1.61 -7.72 11.37
N VAL A 289 -1.94 -6.43 11.18
CA VAL A 289 -0.92 -5.40 10.91
C VAL A 289 -0.09 -5.08 12.16
N PHE A 290 -0.71 -4.97 13.34
CA PHE A 290 0.06 -4.79 14.58
C PHE A 290 0.81 -6.07 14.98
N GLY A 291 0.27 -7.24 14.63
CA GLY A 291 0.98 -8.51 14.72
C GLY A 291 2.27 -8.51 13.90
N LEU A 292 2.20 -8.10 12.63
CA LEU A 292 3.37 -7.92 11.78
C LEU A 292 4.39 -6.97 12.41
N PHE A 293 3.94 -5.82 12.92
CA PHE A 293 4.83 -4.84 13.53
C PHE A 293 5.49 -5.38 14.79
N ALA A 294 4.75 -6.05 15.67
CA ALA A 294 5.29 -6.65 16.88
C ALA A 294 6.34 -7.71 16.55
N VAL A 295 6.02 -8.66 15.68
CA VAL A 295 6.93 -9.75 15.30
C VAL A 295 8.19 -9.23 14.61
N SER A 296 8.05 -8.25 13.71
CA SER A 296 9.20 -7.66 13.01
C SER A 296 10.07 -6.81 13.93
N THR A 297 9.47 -6.06 14.87
CA THR A 297 10.22 -5.30 15.88
C THR A 297 10.97 -6.23 16.85
N ILE A 298 10.36 -7.35 17.22
CA ILE A 298 11.01 -8.41 18.02
C ILE A 298 12.22 -8.96 17.26
N TRP A 299 12.08 -9.31 15.97
CA TRP A 299 13.20 -9.79 15.19
C TRP A 299 14.30 -8.73 15.06
N LEU A 300 13.92 -7.48 14.78
CA LEU A 300 14.86 -6.37 14.65
C LEU A 300 15.73 -6.19 15.90
N PHE A 301 15.13 -6.14 17.09
CA PHE A 301 15.88 -5.87 18.33
C PHE A 301 16.53 -7.09 18.98
N LEU A 302 15.99 -8.29 18.76
CA LEU A 302 16.52 -9.53 19.32
C LEU A 302 17.35 -10.34 18.33
N SER A 303 17.54 -9.85 17.10
CA SER A 303 18.38 -10.52 16.10
C SER A 303 19.81 -10.67 16.64
N PRO A 304 20.37 -11.89 16.66
CA PRO A 304 21.73 -12.12 17.16
C PRO A 304 22.83 -11.53 16.26
N ASN A 305 22.51 -11.19 15.01
CA ASN A 305 23.46 -10.70 14.01
C ASN A 305 23.09 -9.32 13.42
N ASP A 306 22.17 -8.59 14.03
CA ASP A 306 21.67 -7.28 13.56
C ASP A 306 21.25 -7.33 12.07
N ILE A 307 20.35 -8.28 11.75
CA ILE A 307 19.96 -8.58 10.37
C ILE A 307 19.41 -7.36 9.61
N MET A 308 18.79 -6.40 10.33
CA MET A 308 18.26 -5.16 9.76
C MET A 308 19.38 -4.25 9.24
N ALA A 309 20.51 -4.16 9.94
CA ALA A 309 21.67 -3.42 9.46
C ALA A 309 22.40 -4.15 8.33
N VAL A 310 22.41 -5.49 8.34
CA VAL A 310 23.11 -6.29 7.33
C VAL A 310 22.40 -6.33 5.98
N ASP A 311 21.06 -6.49 5.96
CA ASP A 311 20.28 -6.52 4.73
C ASP A 311 18.92 -5.81 4.90
N PRO A 312 18.95 -4.47 5.00
CA PRO A 312 17.74 -3.69 5.24
C PRO A 312 16.72 -3.83 4.11
N ARG A 313 17.19 -3.97 2.86
CA ARG A 313 16.32 -4.11 1.69
C ARG A 313 15.48 -5.38 1.77
N MET A 314 16.10 -6.53 2.05
CA MET A 314 15.36 -7.79 2.12
C MET A 314 14.47 -7.86 3.36
N PHE A 315 14.88 -7.25 4.48
CA PHE A 315 14.03 -7.13 5.67
C PHE A 315 12.77 -6.27 5.41
N ILE A 316 12.91 -5.14 4.73
CA ILE A 316 11.76 -4.30 4.33
C ILE A 316 10.89 -5.04 3.31
N MET A 317 11.49 -5.77 2.36
CA MET A 317 10.74 -6.55 1.37
C MET A 317 9.89 -7.67 1.99
N VAL A 318 10.41 -8.43 2.96
CA VAL A 318 9.63 -9.49 3.62
C VAL A 318 8.47 -8.91 4.41
N THR A 319 8.72 -7.85 5.19
CA THR A 319 7.68 -7.20 5.99
C THR A 319 6.62 -6.53 5.11
N GLY A 320 7.05 -5.85 4.04
CA GLY A 320 6.16 -5.27 3.03
C GLY A 320 5.28 -6.30 2.32
N THR A 321 5.85 -7.44 1.94
CA THR A 321 5.09 -8.50 1.26
C THR A 321 3.96 -9.04 2.14
N ILE A 322 4.24 -9.25 3.43
CA ILE A 322 3.23 -9.67 4.41
C ILE A 322 2.19 -8.57 4.59
N PHE A 323 2.62 -7.31 4.72
CA PHE A 323 1.74 -6.14 4.83
C PHE A 323 0.76 -6.05 3.66
N SER A 324 1.25 -6.18 2.43
CA SER A 324 0.41 -6.15 1.24
C SER A 324 -0.57 -7.33 1.22
N ASN A 325 -0.16 -8.53 1.65
CA ASN A 325 -1.11 -9.66 1.77
C ASN A 325 -2.22 -9.40 2.80
N ILE A 326 -1.87 -8.81 3.95
CA ILE A 326 -2.85 -8.40 4.97
C ILE A 326 -3.81 -7.37 4.37
N SER A 327 -3.29 -6.39 3.65
CA SER A 327 -4.07 -5.34 2.99
C SER A 327 -5.04 -5.91 1.95
N CYS A 328 -4.59 -6.76 1.04
CA CYS A 328 -5.46 -7.39 0.04
C CYS A 328 -6.60 -8.21 0.68
N ARG A 329 -6.33 -8.90 1.79
CA ARG A 329 -7.37 -9.64 2.54
C ARG A 329 -8.40 -8.71 3.18
N LEU A 330 -7.96 -7.59 3.74
CA LEU A 330 -8.86 -6.56 4.25
C LEU A 330 -9.70 -5.95 3.12
N ILE A 331 -9.10 -5.69 1.95
CA ILE A 331 -9.80 -5.16 0.79
C ILE A 331 -10.88 -6.12 0.29
N VAL A 332 -10.59 -7.43 0.23
CA VAL A 332 -11.60 -8.45 -0.04
C VAL A 332 -12.73 -8.37 0.99
N ALA A 333 -12.41 -8.42 2.29
CA ALA A 333 -13.41 -8.47 3.35
C ALA A 333 -14.32 -7.22 3.39
N GLN A 334 -13.77 -6.02 3.19
CA GLN A 334 -14.56 -4.78 3.17
C GLN A 334 -15.47 -4.69 1.94
N MET A 335 -15.06 -5.24 0.79
CA MET A 335 -15.83 -5.20 -0.45
C MET A 335 -16.93 -6.25 -0.49
N SER A 336 -16.70 -7.43 0.10
CA SER A 336 -17.72 -8.47 0.23
C SER A 336 -18.57 -8.36 1.49
N ASP A 337 -18.32 -7.36 2.34
CA ASP A 337 -18.93 -7.20 3.68
C ASP A 337 -18.85 -8.48 4.55
N THR A 338 -17.71 -9.18 4.48
CA THR A 338 -17.45 -10.37 5.29
C THR A 338 -16.53 -10.04 6.45
N ARG A 339 -16.40 -11.00 7.38
CA ARG A 339 -15.52 -10.86 8.53
C ARG A 339 -14.06 -11.01 8.10
N THR A 340 -13.23 -10.01 8.39
CA THR A 340 -11.80 -10.04 8.10
C THR A 340 -11.04 -11.11 8.91
N ASP A 341 -9.92 -11.56 8.37
CA ASP A 341 -8.95 -12.40 9.08
C ASP A 341 -8.32 -11.60 10.24
N GLY A 342 -8.17 -12.23 11.41
CA GLY A 342 -7.42 -11.66 12.54
C GLY A 342 -5.94 -12.04 12.54
N TRP A 343 -5.59 -13.11 11.83
CA TRP A 343 -4.23 -13.60 11.61
C TRP A 343 -4.23 -14.48 10.37
N ASN A 344 -3.23 -14.34 9.49
CA ASN A 344 -3.18 -15.08 8.23
C ASN A 344 -2.00 -16.07 8.20
N SER A 345 -1.94 -16.90 7.15
CA SER A 345 -0.92 -17.95 7.03
C SER A 345 0.50 -17.39 6.88
N GLN A 346 0.68 -16.24 6.23
CA GLN A 346 2.00 -15.63 6.05
C GLN A 346 2.57 -15.15 7.37
N LEU A 347 1.74 -14.56 8.23
CA LEU A 347 2.13 -14.16 9.58
C LEU A 347 2.57 -15.36 10.43
N TRP A 348 1.92 -16.52 10.30
CA TRP A 348 2.35 -17.74 11.02
C TRP A 348 3.73 -18.22 10.57
N ILE A 349 3.96 -18.27 9.26
CA ILE A 349 5.27 -18.67 8.69
C ILE A 349 6.35 -17.70 9.17
N TYR A 350 6.06 -16.40 9.11
CA TYR A 350 6.98 -15.35 9.55
C TYR A 350 7.27 -15.44 11.05
N LEU A 351 6.24 -15.56 11.88
CA LEU A 351 6.39 -15.71 13.33
C LEU A 351 7.26 -16.91 13.69
N PHE A 352 7.02 -18.06 13.09
CA PHE A 352 7.81 -19.26 13.36
C PHE A 352 9.29 -19.08 12.97
N ALA A 353 9.55 -18.47 11.82
CA ALA A 353 10.92 -18.18 11.39
C ALA A 353 11.61 -17.17 12.33
N VAL A 354 10.91 -16.14 12.78
CA VAL A 354 11.43 -15.18 13.78
C VAL A 354 11.75 -15.88 15.09
N LEU A 355 10.84 -16.74 15.60
CA LEU A 355 11.07 -17.51 16.83
C LEU A 355 12.32 -18.39 16.74
N ILE A 356 12.59 -19.00 15.57
CA ILE A 356 13.85 -19.73 15.33
C ILE A 356 15.04 -18.76 15.38
N CYS A 357 14.94 -17.61 14.72
CA CYS A 357 16.05 -16.66 14.63
C CYS A 357 16.49 -16.11 16.00
N ILE A 358 15.52 -15.82 16.87
CA ILE A 358 15.76 -15.24 18.20
C ILE A 358 15.94 -16.30 19.29
N PHE A 359 15.85 -17.59 18.95
CA PHE A 359 15.94 -18.66 19.94
C PHE A 359 17.30 -18.60 20.66
N PRO A 360 17.35 -18.63 22.00
CA PRO A 360 18.60 -18.49 22.73
C PRO A 360 19.40 -19.81 22.75
N PHE A 361 19.87 -20.24 21.58
CA PHE A 361 20.66 -21.47 21.37
C PHE A 361 21.77 -21.69 22.42
N PRO A 362 22.56 -20.66 22.84
CA PRO A 362 23.60 -20.84 23.85
C PRO A 362 23.10 -21.28 25.22
N LEU A 363 21.87 -20.92 25.61
CA LEU A 363 21.28 -21.36 26.89
C LEU A 363 21.01 -22.87 26.93
N PHE A 364 20.93 -23.51 25.75
CA PHE A 364 20.68 -24.93 25.59
C PHE A 364 21.93 -25.71 25.12
N GLY A 365 23.12 -25.10 25.21
CA GLY A 365 24.38 -25.73 24.83
C GLY A 365 24.65 -25.77 23.32
N TYR A 366 23.85 -25.08 22.50
CA TYR A 366 24.06 -24.97 21.06
C TYR A 366 24.81 -23.68 20.69
N GLN A 367 25.49 -23.67 19.55
CA GLN A 367 26.10 -22.45 19.02
C GLN A 367 25.04 -21.40 18.66
N ARG A 368 25.38 -20.12 18.82
CA ARG A 368 24.53 -19.01 18.37
C ARG A 368 24.27 -19.13 16.87
N LEU A 369 23.06 -18.77 16.43
CA LEU A 369 22.70 -18.71 15.02
C LEU A 369 23.68 -17.83 14.26
N THR A 370 24.30 -18.39 13.22
CA THR A 370 25.26 -17.66 12.40
C THR A 370 24.55 -16.69 11.45
N LEU A 371 25.23 -15.59 11.10
CA LEU A 371 24.72 -14.62 10.14
C LEU A 371 24.31 -15.26 8.80
N VAL A 372 25.10 -16.23 8.32
CA VAL A 372 24.83 -16.93 7.06
C VAL A 372 23.47 -17.64 7.12
N VAL A 373 23.18 -18.35 8.20
CA VAL A 373 21.90 -19.05 8.37
C VAL A 373 20.76 -18.06 8.49
N GLU A 374 20.91 -16.99 9.29
CA GLU A 374 19.88 -15.96 9.43
C GLU A 374 19.54 -15.27 8.10
N LYS A 375 20.55 -14.99 7.26
CA LYS A 375 20.35 -14.46 5.90
C LYS A 375 19.62 -15.45 5.00
N TYR A 376 19.96 -16.73 5.05
CA TYR A 376 19.23 -17.75 4.28
C TYR A 376 17.76 -17.87 4.72
N ILE A 377 17.48 -17.76 6.02
CA ILE A 377 16.10 -17.71 6.52
C ILE A 377 15.38 -16.48 5.95
N LEU A 378 16.00 -15.29 6.01
CA LEU A 378 15.44 -14.06 5.45
C LEU A 378 15.12 -14.20 3.95
N TYR A 379 16.07 -14.66 3.14
CA TYR A 379 15.88 -14.80 1.70
C TYR A 379 14.84 -15.87 1.34
N THR A 380 14.81 -16.96 2.10
CA THR A 380 13.78 -18.01 1.96
C THR A 380 12.40 -17.46 2.28
N LEU A 381 12.27 -16.64 3.34
CA LEU A 381 11.02 -15.97 3.68
C LEU A 381 10.59 -15.01 2.56
N VAL A 382 11.48 -14.16 2.05
CA VAL A 382 11.17 -13.26 0.92
C VAL A 382 10.64 -14.08 -0.27
N GLY A 383 11.33 -15.15 -0.65
CA GLY A 383 10.92 -16.00 -1.77
C GLY A 383 9.56 -16.68 -1.56
N ILE A 384 9.40 -17.43 -0.46
CA ILE A 384 8.18 -18.20 -0.18
C ILE A 384 6.98 -17.27 0.02
N LEU A 385 7.13 -16.19 0.78
CA LEU A 385 6.03 -15.27 1.06
C LEU A 385 5.64 -14.45 -0.18
N SER A 386 6.60 -14.08 -1.03
CA SER A 386 6.29 -13.44 -2.32
C SER A 386 5.52 -14.38 -3.24
N ILE A 387 5.96 -15.64 -3.38
CA ILE A 387 5.24 -16.66 -4.17
C ILE A 387 3.82 -16.85 -3.63
N GLN A 388 3.66 -16.95 -2.31
CA GLN A 388 2.33 -17.07 -1.70
C GLN A 388 1.46 -15.83 -1.93
N HIS A 389 2.04 -14.63 -1.92
CA HIS A 389 1.33 -13.39 -2.17
C HIS A 389 0.84 -13.31 -3.63
N PHE A 390 1.73 -13.56 -4.60
CA PHE A 390 1.35 -13.57 -6.02
C PHE A 390 0.36 -14.68 -6.35
N HIS A 391 0.51 -15.86 -5.74
CA HIS A 391 -0.47 -16.93 -5.86
C HIS A 391 -1.84 -16.49 -5.34
N TYR A 392 -1.91 -15.86 -4.17
CA TYR A 392 -3.15 -15.33 -3.62
C TYR A 392 -3.80 -14.32 -4.57
N GLY A 393 -3.03 -13.35 -5.06
CA GLY A 393 -3.51 -12.34 -6.01
C GLY A 393 -4.04 -12.95 -7.31
N TYR A 394 -3.27 -13.85 -7.93
CA TYR A 394 -3.68 -14.56 -9.15
C TYR A 394 -4.99 -15.34 -8.95
N SER A 395 -5.08 -16.12 -7.87
CA SER A 395 -6.25 -16.97 -7.62
C SER A 395 -7.49 -16.15 -7.32
N VAL A 396 -7.40 -15.11 -6.49
CA VAL A 396 -8.53 -14.21 -6.20
C VAL A 396 -9.01 -13.50 -7.47
N VAL A 397 -8.10 -12.95 -8.27
CA VAL A 397 -8.44 -12.31 -9.56
C VAL A 397 -9.10 -13.31 -10.51
N SER A 398 -8.57 -14.53 -10.61
CA SER A 398 -9.13 -15.59 -11.46
C SER A 398 -10.53 -16.01 -10.99
N GLU A 399 -10.73 -16.20 -9.69
CA GLU A 399 -12.02 -16.57 -9.09
C GLU A 399 -13.07 -15.48 -9.35
N MET A 400 -12.71 -14.20 -9.20
CA MET A 400 -13.61 -13.07 -9.53
C MET A 400 -13.89 -12.97 -11.03
N CYS A 401 -12.88 -13.15 -11.88
CA CYS A 401 -13.07 -13.18 -13.34
C CYS A 401 -14.06 -14.28 -13.75
N GLN A 402 -13.94 -15.47 -13.15
CA GLN A 402 -14.85 -16.58 -13.38
C GLN A 402 -16.26 -16.27 -12.90
N HIS A 403 -16.41 -15.71 -11.70
CA HIS A 403 -17.71 -15.33 -11.12
C HIS A 403 -18.45 -14.28 -11.96
N PHE A 404 -17.75 -13.24 -12.42
CA PHE A 404 -18.33 -12.16 -13.23
C PHE A 404 -18.36 -12.44 -14.74
N GLY A 405 -17.77 -13.53 -15.21
CA GLY A 405 -17.70 -13.85 -16.65
C GLY A 405 -16.89 -12.83 -17.48
N ILE A 406 -15.88 -12.21 -16.86
CA ILE A 406 -15.01 -11.18 -17.46
C ILE A 406 -13.58 -11.67 -17.64
N LYS A 407 -12.80 -10.98 -18.48
CA LYS A 407 -11.36 -11.17 -18.61
C LYS A 407 -10.64 -9.98 -18.00
N CYS A 408 -9.65 -10.21 -17.15
CA CYS A 408 -8.96 -9.15 -16.39
C CYS A 408 -8.37 -8.05 -17.30
N PHE A 409 -7.70 -8.42 -18.39
CA PHE A 409 -6.97 -7.48 -19.26
C PHE A 409 -7.61 -7.28 -20.64
N THR A 410 -8.91 -7.56 -20.79
CA THR A 410 -9.56 -7.42 -22.10
C THR A 410 -10.98 -6.88 -21.94
N ILE A 411 -11.27 -5.82 -22.68
CA ILE A 411 -12.63 -5.30 -22.82
C ILE A 411 -13.32 -6.09 -23.93
N LYS A 412 -14.49 -6.68 -23.64
CA LYS A 412 -15.35 -7.23 -24.70
C LYS A 412 -15.85 -6.05 -25.56
N PRO A 413 -15.72 -6.09 -26.89
CA PRO A 413 -16.34 -5.08 -27.74
C PRO A 413 -17.82 -4.98 -27.37
N LYS A 414 -18.34 -3.77 -27.18
CA LYS A 414 -19.80 -3.59 -27.11
C LYS A 414 -20.35 -4.21 -28.39
N GLN A 415 -21.11 -5.29 -28.27
CA GLN A 415 -22.00 -5.68 -29.37
C GLN A 415 -22.84 -4.43 -29.61
N SER A 416 -22.73 -3.85 -30.81
CA SER A 416 -23.66 -2.80 -31.23
C SER A 416 -25.04 -3.34 -30.89
N ALA A 417 -25.75 -2.68 -29.98
CA ALA A 417 -27.15 -2.97 -29.76
C ALA A 417 -27.84 -2.63 -31.08
N ARG A 418 -27.91 -3.62 -31.97
CA ARG A 418 -28.84 -3.59 -33.08
C ARG A 418 -30.17 -3.79 -32.41
N ASP A 419 -30.92 -2.70 -32.30
CA ASP A 419 -32.34 -2.83 -32.10
C ASP A 419 -32.91 -3.71 -33.22
N LYS A 420 -34.05 -4.36 -33.01
CA LYS A 420 -34.67 -5.25 -34.02
C LYS A 420 -34.97 -4.52 -35.36
N ASN A 421 -34.77 -3.21 -35.42
CA ASN A 421 -34.98 -2.33 -36.57
C ASN A 421 -33.71 -1.67 -37.15
N GLY A 422 -32.50 -1.97 -36.66
CA GLY A 422 -31.26 -1.62 -37.38
C GLY A 422 -30.78 -0.17 -37.35
N GLU A 423 -31.25 0.69 -36.44
CA GLU A 423 -30.70 2.05 -36.28
C GLU A 423 -29.67 2.17 -35.15
N ALA A 424 -28.63 2.97 -35.39
CA ALA A 424 -27.52 3.18 -34.46
C ALA A 424 -27.90 4.21 -33.38
N MET A 425 -27.86 3.80 -32.11
CA MET A 425 -28.04 4.71 -30.97
C MET A 425 -26.82 5.64 -30.83
N GLN A 426 -26.99 6.95 -31.11
CA GLN A 426 -26.04 7.98 -30.72
C GLN A 426 -26.22 8.29 -29.22
N PHE A 427 -25.13 8.18 -28.45
CA PHE A 427 -25.09 8.62 -27.06
C PHE A 427 -24.44 10.01 -27.00
N VAL A 428 -25.16 10.97 -26.40
CA VAL A 428 -24.68 12.31 -26.01
C VAL A 428 -23.84 12.22 -24.75
#